data_AF-A0A7C3YRZ9-F1
#
_entry.id   AF-A0A7C3YRZ9-F1
#
_cell.length_a   1.000
_cell.length_b   1.000
_cell.length_c   1.000
_cell.angle_alpha   90.00
_cell.angle_beta   90.00
_cell.angle_gamma   90.00
#
_symmetry.space_group_name_H-M   'P 1'
#
loop_
_entity.id
_entity.type
_entity.pdbx_description
1 polymer ?
#
loop_
_entity_poly.entity_id
_entity_poly.type
_entity_poly.pdbx_seq_one_letter_code
_entity_poly.pdbx_strand_id
1 'polypeptide(L)'
;MPGFTRNFKPVRVLWCIFLFIYFYHFPKNFFTDALPERSAIPIFFFQSFSFWLIIEYYFSSPFFQSGVLPFSSFFKSLFSLYFYPYLVFLIFDYGWWGRGQIKFLYPYINFFGLGLFLFGILFRLLTLFLFIAYPVGRLIKKGLFRFSRHPRYLATAIQLVSLPLVFSSFLGILLLLPGFYLIKKEAEFEDRGLREYLKKDYERYLKDVPLLYPGWRVLIKR
;
A
#
# COMPACT_ATOMS: atom_id res chain seq x y z
N MET A 1 -19.49 -4.19 -10.67
CA MET A 1 -18.26 -3.88 -9.88
C MET A 1 -17.20 -4.88 -10.29
N PRO A 2 -15.97 -4.47 -10.61
CA PRO A 2 -14.88 -5.42 -10.78
C PRO A 2 -14.72 -6.19 -9.46
N GLY A 3 -15.02 -7.48 -9.47
CA GLY A 3 -15.01 -8.31 -8.27
C GLY A 3 -13.64 -8.91 -8.02
N PHE A 4 -13.26 -9.02 -6.74
CA PHE A 4 -12.14 -9.86 -6.34
C PHE A 4 -12.37 -11.30 -6.83
N THR A 5 -11.30 -11.95 -7.27
CA THR A 5 -11.41 -13.35 -7.72
C THR A 5 -11.69 -14.23 -6.50
N ARG A 6 -12.82 -14.93 -6.50
CA ARG A 6 -13.18 -15.93 -5.46
C ARG A 6 -12.85 -17.37 -5.87
N ASN A 7 -12.83 -17.62 -7.17
CA ASN A 7 -12.63 -18.96 -7.72
C ASN A 7 -11.15 -19.28 -7.87
N PHE A 8 -10.78 -20.53 -7.66
CA PHE A 8 -9.44 -21.02 -7.90
C PHE A 8 -9.04 -20.86 -9.37
N LYS A 9 -7.84 -20.34 -9.63
CA LYS A 9 -7.30 -20.13 -10.98
C LYS A 9 -5.93 -20.81 -11.12
N PRO A 10 -5.84 -22.06 -11.61
CA PRO A 10 -4.60 -22.84 -11.58
C PRO A 10 -3.45 -22.18 -12.34
N VAL A 11 -3.72 -21.62 -13.53
CA VAL A 11 -2.72 -20.90 -14.33
C VAL A 11 -2.15 -19.70 -13.56
N ARG A 12 -3.00 -18.99 -12.80
CA ARG A 12 -2.58 -17.86 -11.99
C ARG A 12 -1.71 -18.30 -10.81
N VAL A 13 -2.02 -19.45 -10.20
CA VAL A 13 -1.19 -20.03 -9.13
C VAL A 13 0.20 -20.37 -9.66
N LEU A 14 0.30 -21.06 -10.80
CA LEU A 14 1.59 -21.38 -11.43
C LEU A 14 2.42 -20.13 -11.70
N TRP A 15 1.79 -19.08 -12.25
CA TRP A 15 2.44 -17.78 -12.45
C TRP A 15 2.91 -17.15 -11.13
N CYS A 16 2.09 -17.20 -10.08
CA CYS A 16 2.45 -16.71 -8.75
C CYS A 16 3.65 -17.44 -8.15
N ILE A 17 3.72 -18.78 -8.31
CA ILE A 17 4.85 -19.59 -7.85
C ILE A 17 6.12 -19.20 -8.60
N PHE A 18 6.04 -19.08 -9.93
CA PHE A 18 7.18 -18.65 -10.75
C PHE A 18 7.70 -17.27 -10.32
N LEU A 19 6.81 -16.29 -10.18
CA LEU A 19 7.18 -14.95 -9.70
C LEU A 19 7.78 -14.99 -8.29
N PHE A 20 7.23 -15.81 -7.39
CA PHE A 20 7.76 -15.95 -6.04
C PHE A 20 9.21 -16.41 -6.05
N ILE A 21 9.52 -17.47 -6.81
CA ILE A 21 10.89 -17.99 -6.91
C ILE A 21 11.83 -16.90 -7.42
N TYR A 22 11.47 -16.22 -8.52
CA TYR A 22 12.28 -15.16 -9.09
C TYR A 22 12.53 -14.02 -8.08
N PHE A 23 11.46 -13.46 -7.49
CA PHE A 23 11.55 -12.34 -6.57
C PHE A 23 12.07 -12.72 -5.17
N TYR A 24 12.16 -14.01 -4.85
CA TYR A 24 12.83 -14.48 -3.66
C TYR A 24 14.36 -14.46 -3.83
N HIS A 25 14.84 -14.91 -4.99
CA HIS A 25 16.28 -15.03 -5.29
C HIS A 25 16.91 -13.71 -5.75
N PHE A 26 16.23 -12.94 -6.61
CA PHE A 26 16.81 -11.72 -7.18
C PHE A 26 17.26 -10.70 -6.12
N PRO A 27 16.40 -10.27 -5.17
CA PRO A 27 16.82 -9.31 -4.13
C PRO A 27 17.91 -9.88 -3.24
N LYS A 28 17.85 -11.19 -2.92
CA LYS A 28 18.87 -11.87 -2.12
C LYS A 28 20.24 -11.72 -2.76
N ASN A 29 20.38 -12.11 -4.03
CA ASN A 29 21.66 -12.04 -4.74
C ASN A 29 22.10 -10.58 -4.89
N PHE A 30 21.21 -9.72 -5.40
CA PHE A 30 21.51 -8.31 -5.63
C PHE A 30 22.05 -7.59 -4.38
N PHE A 31 21.36 -7.70 -3.24
CA PHE A 31 21.78 -6.99 -2.02
C PHE A 31 22.95 -7.65 -1.30
N THR A 32 23.13 -8.97 -1.42
CA THR A 32 24.33 -9.65 -0.89
C THR A 32 25.58 -9.18 -1.62
N ASP A 33 25.49 -9.02 -2.95
CA ASP A 33 26.60 -8.56 -3.78
C ASP A 33 26.84 -7.05 -3.64
N ALA A 34 25.77 -6.25 -3.68
CA ALA A 34 25.87 -4.79 -3.66
C ALA A 34 26.16 -4.21 -2.27
N LEU A 35 25.60 -4.80 -1.20
CA LEU A 35 25.61 -4.26 0.17
C LEU A 35 25.83 -5.36 1.22
N PRO A 36 26.94 -6.12 1.19
CA PRO A 36 27.12 -7.34 1.99
C PRO A 36 26.89 -7.11 3.49
N GLU A 37 27.38 -6.01 4.04
CA GLU A 37 27.28 -5.69 5.48
C GLU A 37 25.87 -5.30 5.96
N ARG A 38 24.98 -4.91 5.03
CA ARG A 38 23.66 -4.34 5.37
C ARG A 38 22.51 -4.90 4.52
N SER A 39 22.75 -6.07 3.93
CA SER A 39 21.89 -6.73 2.95
C SER A 39 20.60 -7.26 3.57
N ALA A 40 20.62 -7.70 4.83
CA ALA A 40 19.53 -8.43 5.46
C ALA A 40 18.18 -7.67 5.43
N ILE A 41 18.18 -6.37 5.76
CA ILE A 41 16.95 -5.57 5.84
C ILE A 41 16.31 -5.38 4.46
N PRO A 42 17.02 -4.87 3.43
CA PRO A 42 16.48 -4.79 2.07
C PRO A 42 15.99 -6.15 1.54
N ILE A 43 16.75 -7.24 1.76
CA ILE A 43 16.35 -8.58 1.32
C ILE A 43 14.99 -8.95 1.91
N PHE A 44 14.86 -8.86 3.23
CA PHE A 44 13.62 -9.23 3.91
C PHE A 44 12.45 -8.31 3.53
N PHE A 45 12.70 -7.01 3.36
CA PHE A 45 11.72 -6.05 2.87
C PHE A 45 11.20 -6.46 1.47
N PHE A 46 12.09 -6.71 0.50
CA PHE A 46 11.70 -7.05 -0.86
C PHE A 46 11.04 -8.42 -0.98
N GLN A 47 11.47 -9.40 -0.18
CA GLN A 47 10.81 -10.70 -0.11
C GLN A 47 9.39 -10.57 0.44
N SER A 48 9.21 -9.82 1.54
CA SER A 48 7.89 -9.57 2.13
C SER A 48 6.98 -8.78 1.20
N PHE A 49 7.51 -7.73 0.55
CA PHE A 49 6.81 -6.92 -0.44
C PHE A 49 6.34 -7.77 -1.62
N SER A 50 7.24 -8.57 -2.20
CA SER A 50 6.93 -9.41 -3.35
C SER A 50 5.91 -10.50 -3.01
N PHE A 51 6.05 -11.14 -1.84
CA PHE A 51 5.08 -12.13 -1.38
C PHE A 51 3.69 -11.53 -1.20
N TRP A 52 3.59 -10.36 -0.57
CA TRP A 52 2.33 -9.63 -0.46
C TRP A 52 1.74 -9.25 -1.82
N LEU A 53 2.55 -8.75 -2.77
CA LEU A 53 2.11 -8.42 -4.13
C LEU A 53 1.56 -9.64 -4.88
N ILE A 54 2.17 -10.81 -4.69
CA ILE A 54 1.72 -12.05 -5.30
C ILE A 54 0.34 -12.45 -4.78
N ILE A 55 0.08 -12.29 -3.48
CA ILE A 55 -1.24 -12.53 -2.89
C ILE A 55 -2.28 -11.55 -3.47
N GLU A 56 -1.99 -10.25 -3.45
CA GLU A 56 -2.91 -9.23 -4.00
C GLU A 56 -3.18 -9.49 -5.49
N TYR A 57 -2.14 -9.80 -6.26
CA TYR A 57 -2.26 -10.17 -7.66
C TYR A 57 -3.16 -11.38 -7.81
N TYR A 58 -2.96 -12.47 -7.06
CA TYR A 58 -3.79 -13.67 -7.16
C TYR A 58 -5.29 -13.38 -6.99
N PHE A 59 -5.64 -12.48 -6.08
CA PHE A 59 -7.03 -12.10 -5.82
C PHE A 59 -7.58 -11.00 -6.78
N SER A 60 -6.82 -10.61 -7.81
CA SER A 60 -7.13 -9.48 -8.69
C SER A 60 -7.30 -8.15 -7.94
N SER A 61 -6.67 -8.01 -6.78
CA SER A 61 -6.70 -6.73 -6.11
C SER A 61 -5.80 -5.74 -6.86
N PRO A 62 -6.32 -4.58 -7.25
CA PRO A 62 -5.50 -3.56 -7.86
C PRO A 62 -4.47 -3.01 -6.85
N PHE A 63 -3.25 -2.85 -7.33
CA PHE A 63 -2.16 -2.24 -6.58
C PHE A 63 -2.48 -0.75 -6.34
N PHE A 64 -2.22 -0.28 -5.11
CA PHE A 64 -2.53 1.08 -4.61
C PHE A 64 -4.00 1.48 -4.51
N GLN A 65 -4.94 0.56 -4.76
CA GLN A 65 -6.37 0.88 -4.81
C GLN A 65 -7.18 0.02 -3.85
N SER A 66 -8.44 0.41 -3.66
CA SER A 66 -9.36 -0.37 -2.84
C SER A 66 -9.87 -1.62 -3.57
N GLY A 67 -10.07 -1.55 -4.88
CA GLY A 67 -10.72 -2.60 -5.69
C GLY A 67 -12.25 -2.62 -5.63
N VAL A 68 -12.89 -1.65 -4.97
CA VAL A 68 -14.36 -1.62 -4.79
C VAL A 68 -15.08 -1.04 -6.02
N LEU A 69 -14.52 0.03 -6.59
CA LEU A 69 -15.07 0.72 -7.76
C LEU A 69 -14.04 0.79 -8.89
N PRO A 70 -14.50 1.04 -10.15
CA PRO A 70 -13.60 1.42 -11.22
C PRO A 70 -12.77 2.62 -10.79
N PHE A 71 -11.46 2.52 -10.97
CA PHE A 71 -10.52 3.54 -10.56
C PHE A 71 -10.28 4.58 -11.65
N SER A 72 -9.71 5.71 -11.25
CA SER A 72 -9.19 6.69 -12.21
C SER A 72 -7.86 6.21 -12.77
N SER A 73 -7.81 5.87 -14.06
CA SER A 73 -6.56 5.51 -14.74
C SER A 73 -5.49 6.59 -14.63
N PHE A 74 -5.90 7.86 -14.57
CA PHE A 74 -5.00 8.99 -14.40
C PHE A 74 -4.29 8.97 -13.04
N PHE A 75 -5.04 8.94 -11.93
CA PHE A 75 -4.44 8.97 -10.59
C PHE A 75 -3.63 7.70 -10.30
N LYS A 76 -4.08 6.54 -10.78
CA LYS A 76 -3.28 5.30 -10.75
C LYS A 76 -1.92 5.46 -11.40
N SER A 77 -1.90 6.02 -12.61
CA SER A 77 -0.67 6.21 -13.37
C SER A 77 0.25 7.21 -12.66
N LEU A 78 -0.30 8.31 -12.16
CA LEU A 78 0.45 9.31 -11.43
C LEU A 78 1.03 8.76 -10.11
N PHE A 79 0.26 7.94 -9.38
CA PHE A 79 0.76 7.26 -8.18
C PHE A 79 1.88 6.29 -8.52
N SER A 80 1.78 5.56 -9.62
CA SER A 80 2.80 4.61 -10.06
C SER A 80 4.10 5.33 -10.48
N LEU A 81 3.96 6.43 -11.24
CA LEU A 81 5.07 7.31 -11.63
C LEU A 81 5.74 8.00 -10.44
N TYR A 82 5.03 8.17 -9.34
CA TYR A 82 5.62 8.63 -8.08
C TYR A 82 6.30 7.48 -7.32
N PHE A 83 5.57 6.38 -7.10
CA PHE A 83 5.99 5.32 -6.18
C PHE A 83 7.25 4.59 -6.65
N TYR A 84 7.34 4.22 -7.93
CA TYR A 84 8.50 3.44 -8.41
C TYR A 84 9.80 4.26 -8.37
N PRO A 85 9.85 5.50 -8.88
CA PRO A 85 11.02 6.36 -8.71
C PRO A 85 11.33 6.67 -7.25
N TYR A 86 10.31 6.85 -6.41
CA TYR A 86 10.51 7.03 -4.97
C TYR A 86 11.21 5.83 -4.33
N LEU A 87 10.77 4.60 -4.64
CA LEU A 87 11.40 3.38 -4.14
C LEU A 87 12.84 3.23 -4.66
N VAL A 88 13.08 3.51 -5.94
CA VAL A 88 14.44 3.50 -6.53
C VAL A 88 15.35 4.52 -5.83
N PHE A 89 14.85 5.73 -5.58
CA PHE A 89 15.57 6.76 -4.85
C PHE A 89 15.98 6.29 -3.45
N LEU A 90 15.07 5.64 -2.70
CA LEU A 90 15.38 5.14 -1.36
C LEU A 90 16.47 4.05 -1.37
N ILE A 91 16.41 3.11 -2.32
CA ILE A 91 17.44 2.07 -2.48
C ILE A 91 18.77 2.70 -2.85
N PHE A 92 18.76 3.66 -3.77
CA PHE A 92 19.95 4.36 -4.23
C PHE A 92 20.62 5.19 -3.12
N ASP A 93 19.82 5.92 -2.33
CA ASP A 93 20.30 6.65 -1.16
C ASP A 93 20.85 5.72 -0.08
N TYR A 94 20.19 4.58 0.17
CA TYR A 94 20.64 3.60 1.15
C TYR A 94 21.94 2.90 0.74
N GLY A 95 22.09 2.56 -0.54
CA GLY A 95 23.21 1.75 -1.02
C GLY A 95 24.44 2.54 -1.44
N TRP A 96 24.26 3.68 -2.11
CA TRP A 96 25.36 4.36 -2.80
C TRP A 96 25.52 5.82 -2.39
N TRP A 97 24.43 6.59 -2.36
CA TRP A 97 24.52 8.05 -2.22
C TRP A 97 24.69 8.51 -0.77
N GLY A 98 23.99 7.90 0.18
CA GLY A 98 24.24 8.04 1.62
C GLY A 98 23.94 9.41 2.26
N ARG A 99 23.58 10.45 1.50
CA ARG A 99 23.34 11.81 2.03
C ARG A 99 22.03 11.95 2.79
N GLY A 100 21.01 11.16 2.48
CA GLY A 100 19.73 11.19 3.18
C GLY A 100 19.69 10.36 4.46
N GLN A 101 20.79 9.69 4.84
CA GLN A 101 20.77 8.62 5.82
C GLN A 101 20.72 9.13 7.29
N ILE A 102 19.79 8.59 8.07
CA ILE A 102 19.61 8.81 9.51
C ILE A 102 20.52 7.85 10.28
N LYS A 103 21.82 8.17 10.32
CA LYS A 103 22.85 7.25 10.85
C LYS A 103 22.73 6.97 12.35
N PHE A 104 22.26 7.94 13.14
CA PHE A 104 22.24 7.83 14.61
C PHE A 104 21.16 6.88 15.16
N LEU A 105 20.16 6.50 14.36
CA LEU A 105 19.12 5.53 14.74
C LEU A 105 19.29 4.17 14.07
N TYR A 106 20.34 3.98 13.26
CA TYR A 106 20.61 2.71 12.62
C TYR A 106 21.09 1.68 13.67
N PRO A 107 20.62 0.40 13.64
CA PRO A 107 19.64 -0.18 12.73
C PRO A 107 18.19 -0.14 13.25
N TYR A 108 17.93 0.46 14.42
CA TYR A 108 16.63 0.44 15.10
C TYR A 108 15.50 1.07 14.26
N ILE A 109 15.78 2.18 13.57
CA ILE A 109 14.79 2.83 12.69
C ILE A 109 14.39 1.92 11.51
N ASN A 110 15.32 1.11 11.01
CA ASN A 110 15.05 0.17 9.92
C ASN A 110 14.15 -0.97 10.39
N PHE A 111 14.40 -1.54 11.58
CA PHE A 111 13.55 -2.56 12.18
C PHE A 111 12.15 -2.03 12.48
N PHE A 112 12.05 -0.80 13.01
CA PHE A 112 10.77 -0.14 13.23
C PHE A 112 10.03 0.09 11.90
N GLY A 113 10.72 0.59 10.89
CA GLY A 113 10.18 0.74 9.54
C GLY A 113 9.68 -0.59 8.98
N LEU A 114 10.44 -1.66 9.12
CA LEU A 114 10.05 -2.98 8.65
C LEU A 114 8.82 -3.51 9.40
N GLY A 115 8.77 -3.35 10.72
CA GLY A 115 7.58 -3.68 11.52
C GLY A 115 6.34 -2.92 11.07
N LEU A 116 6.48 -1.62 10.79
CA LEU A 116 5.40 -0.77 10.28
C LEU A 116 4.95 -1.20 8.87
N PHE A 117 5.89 -1.61 8.02
CA PHE A 117 5.60 -2.13 6.68
C PHE A 117 4.79 -3.43 6.74
N LEU A 118 5.23 -4.39 7.56
CA LEU A 118 4.53 -5.65 7.80
C LEU A 118 3.14 -5.44 8.39
N PHE A 119 3.00 -4.49 9.32
CA PHE A 119 1.70 -4.08 9.85
C PHE A 119 0.78 -3.54 8.73
N GLY A 120 1.31 -2.72 7.84
CA GLY A 120 0.60 -2.24 6.65
C GLY A 120 0.16 -3.37 5.71
N ILE A 121 1.02 -4.37 5.47
CA ILE A 121 0.68 -5.59 4.70
C ILE A 121 -0.48 -6.33 5.37
N LEU A 122 -0.38 -6.61 6.67
CA LEU A 122 -1.42 -7.31 7.41
C LEU A 122 -2.75 -6.57 7.31
N PHE A 123 -2.75 -5.25 7.52
CA PHE A 123 -3.95 -4.43 7.41
C PHE A 123 -4.55 -4.52 5.99
N ARG A 124 -3.73 -4.43 4.93
CA ARG A 124 -4.21 -4.61 3.56
C ARG A 124 -4.83 -5.99 3.33
N LEU A 125 -4.18 -7.06 3.77
CA LEU A 125 -4.68 -8.42 3.59
C LEU A 125 -5.99 -8.64 4.36
N LEU A 126 -6.10 -8.13 5.59
CA LEU A 126 -7.34 -8.20 6.37
C LEU A 126 -8.51 -7.54 5.61
N THR A 127 -8.29 -6.36 5.03
CA THR A 127 -9.34 -5.70 4.23
C THR A 127 -9.66 -6.43 2.92
N LEU A 128 -8.65 -7.05 2.28
CA LEU A 128 -8.84 -7.87 1.07
C LEU A 128 -9.78 -9.04 1.37
N PHE A 129 -9.45 -9.84 2.38
CA PHE A 129 -10.24 -11.01 2.75
C PHE A 129 -11.63 -10.62 3.25
N LEU A 130 -11.76 -9.46 3.89
CA LEU A 130 -13.07 -8.92 4.26
C LEU A 130 -13.91 -8.60 3.01
N PHE A 131 -13.36 -7.96 1.98
CA PHE A 131 -14.09 -7.72 0.73
C PHE A 131 -14.43 -9.01 -0.02
N ILE A 132 -13.57 -10.02 0.04
CA ILE A 132 -13.84 -11.34 -0.53
C ILE A 132 -15.01 -12.01 0.19
N ALA A 133 -15.07 -11.92 1.52
CA ALA A 133 -16.08 -12.57 2.34
C ALA A 133 -17.46 -11.86 2.28
N TYR A 134 -17.49 -10.53 2.12
CA TYR A 134 -18.75 -9.77 2.13
C TYR A 134 -19.46 -9.76 0.76
N PRO A 135 -20.81 -9.70 0.73
CA PRO A 135 -21.55 -9.58 -0.51
C PRO A 135 -21.28 -8.25 -1.21
N VAL A 136 -21.07 -8.33 -2.53
CA VAL A 136 -20.82 -7.16 -3.40
C VAL A 136 -22.02 -6.22 -3.34
N GLY A 137 -21.75 -4.90 -3.33
CA GLY A 137 -22.80 -3.87 -3.40
C GLY A 137 -23.41 -3.47 -2.06
N ARG A 138 -22.96 -4.01 -0.93
CA ARG A 138 -23.36 -3.54 0.41
C ARG A 138 -22.25 -2.73 1.09
N LEU A 139 -22.66 -1.68 1.80
CA LEU A 139 -21.76 -0.87 2.60
C LEU A 139 -21.30 -1.63 3.83
N ILE A 140 -19.99 -1.82 3.95
CA ILE A 140 -19.37 -2.46 5.11
C ILE A 140 -19.12 -1.37 6.15
N LYS A 141 -19.80 -1.45 7.31
CA LYS A 141 -19.67 -0.49 8.42
C LYS A 141 -19.01 -1.07 9.67
N LYS A 142 -18.64 -2.36 9.64
CA LYS A 142 -18.08 -3.08 10.79
C LYS A 142 -16.55 -3.18 10.71
N GLY A 143 -15.93 -3.44 11.85
CA GLY A 143 -14.48 -3.64 11.95
C GLY A 143 -13.70 -2.38 11.54
N LEU A 144 -12.73 -2.53 10.66
CA LEU A 144 -11.81 -1.47 10.24
C LEU A 144 -12.53 -0.28 9.56
N PHE A 145 -13.69 -0.53 8.94
CA PHE A 145 -14.51 0.49 8.31
C PHE A 145 -15.19 1.45 9.31
N ARG A 146 -15.19 1.16 10.61
CA ARG A 146 -15.67 2.12 11.61
C ARG A 146 -14.66 3.24 11.89
N PHE A 147 -13.38 3.00 11.58
CA PHE A 147 -12.28 3.91 11.88
C PHE A 147 -11.84 4.72 10.66
N SER A 148 -11.97 4.14 9.48
CA SER A 148 -11.58 4.73 8.22
C SER A 148 -12.54 4.28 7.14
N ARG A 149 -13.02 5.21 6.31
CA ARG A 149 -13.84 4.86 5.14
C ARG A 149 -13.08 4.02 4.13
N HIS A 150 -11.76 4.18 4.14
CA HIS A 150 -10.82 3.71 3.13
C HIS A 150 -9.65 2.97 3.77
N PRO A 151 -9.89 1.85 4.48
CA PRO A 151 -8.85 1.19 5.27
C PRO A 151 -7.70 0.65 4.40
N ARG A 152 -7.94 0.32 3.13
CA ARG A 152 -6.88 -0.05 2.16
C ARG A 152 -5.94 1.10 1.84
N TYR A 153 -6.46 2.31 1.66
CA TYR A 153 -5.65 3.50 1.44
C TYR A 153 -4.91 3.91 2.71
N LEU A 154 -5.50 3.70 3.90
CA LEU A 154 -4.83 3.92 5.17
C LEU A 154 -3.63 2.96 5.33
N ALA A 155 -3.84 1.68 5.02
CA ALA A 155 -2.75 0.70 4.98
C ALA A 155 -1.67 1.09 3.96
N THR A 156 -2.06 1.62 2.79
CA THR A 156 -1.10 2.16 1.79
C THR A 156 -0.29 3.32 2.35
N ALA A 157 -0.93 4.24 3.07
CA ALA A 157 -0.27 5.39 3.69
C ALA A 157 0.74 4.93 4.77
N ILE A 158 0.38 3.95 5.59
CA ILE A 158 1.27 3.31 6.57
C ILE A 158 2.48 2.67 5.87
N GLN A 159 2.24 1.91 4.80
CA GLN A 159 3.31 1.32 3.99
C GLN A 159 4.22 2.41 3.39
N LEU A 160 3.65 3.51 2.88
CA LEU A 160 4.43 4.60 2.31
C LEU A 160 5.35 5.25 3.34
N VAL A 161 4.87 5.50 4.57
CA VAL A 161 5.67 6.01 5.70
C VAL A 161 6.77 5.03 6.10
N SER A 162 6.51 3.73 6.00
CA SER A 162 7.47 2.71 6.40
C SER A 162 8.68 2.64 5.46
N LEU A 163 8.52 2.92 4.17
CA LEU A 163 9.61 2.85 3.17
C LEU A 163 10.85 3.67 3.55
N PRO A 164 10.74 4.99 3.82
CA PRO A 164 11.92 5.78 4.16
C PRO A 164 12.53 5.33 5.51
N LEU A 165 11.74 4.77 6.42
CA LEU A 165 12.27 4.24 7.68
C LEU A 165 13.05 2.93 7.47
N VAL A 166 12.54 2.02 6.65
CA VAL A 166 13.24 0.78 6.22
C VAL A 166 14.60 1.10 5.60
N PHE A 167 14.69 2.18 4.84
CA PHE A 167 15.91 2.63 4.16
C PHE A 167 16.63 3.77 4.89
N SER A 168 16.27 4.05 6.16
CA SER A 168 16.87 5.12 6.99
C SER A 168 16.99 6.49 6.30
N SER A 169 16.08 6.87 5.40
CA SER A 169 16.21 8.07 4.56
C SER A 169 15.33 9.23 5.03
N PHE A 170 15.95 10.27 5.59
CA PHE A 170 15.30 11.54 5.94
C PHE A 170 14.76 12.28 4.71
N LEU A 171 15.52 12.29 3.60
CA LEU A 171 15.03 12.86 2.33
C LEU A 171 13.80 12.09 1.84
N GLY A 172 13.78 10.77 2.04
CA GLY A 172 12.60 9.95 1.79
C GLY A 172 11.36 10.43 2.56
N ILE A 173 11.52 10.80 3.84
CA ILE A 173 10.41 11.33 4.67
C ILE A 173 9.84 12.60 4.04
N LEU A 174 10.68 13.53 3.56
CA LEU A 174 10.21 14.76 2.90
C LEU A 174 9.42 14.47 1.62
N LEU A 175 9.82 13.43 0.88
CA LEU A 175 9.17 13.00 -0.36
C LEU A 175 7.85 12.22 -0.13
N LEU A 176 7.36 12.07 1.10
CA LEU A 176 6.06 11.46 1.39
C LEU A 176 4.87 12.34 0.99
N LEU A 177 5.04 13.68 0.99
CA LEU A 177 3.96 14.63 0.80
C LEU A 177 3.19 14.43 -0.52
N PRO A 178 3.85 14.27 -1.70
CA PRO A 178 3.15 13.97 -2.94
C PRO A 178 2.36 12.66 -2.88
N GLY A 179 2.93 11.62 -2.27
CA GLY A 179 2.26 10.32 -2.15
C GLY A 179 0.98 10.38 -1.30
N PHE A 180 1.03 11.09 -0.16
CA PHE A 180 -0.17 11.33 0.64
C PHE A 180 -1.24 12.13 -0.08
N TYR A 181 -0.83 13.14 -0.84
CA TYR A 181 -1.76 13.93 -1.66
C TYR A 181 -2.45 13.05 -2.71
N LEU A 182 -1.71 12.18 -3.40
CA LEU A 182 -2.26 11.26 -4.39
C LEU A 182 -3.20 10.23 -3.78
N ILE A 183 -2.83 9.62 -2.64
CA ILE A 183 -3.71 8.69 -1.89
C ILE A 183 -5.03 9.39 -1.52
N LYS A 184 -4.95 10.63 -1.02
CA LYS A 184 -6.14 11.42 -0.70
C LYS A 184 -7.01 11.65 -1.94
N LYS A 185 -6.42 12.00 -3.08
CA LYS A 185 -7.16 12.25 -4.32
C LYS A 185 -7.84 11.01 -4.87
N GLU A 186 -7.18 9.85 -4.78
CA GLU A 186 -7.78 8.56 -5.16
C GLU A 186 -8.97 8.22 -4.24
N ALA A 187 -8.80 8.38 -2.91
CA ALA A 187 -9.86 8.14 -1.94
C ALA A 187 -11.06 9.09 -2.13
N GLU A 188 -10.82 10.37 -2.42
CA GLU A 188 -11.86 11.35 -2.76
C GLU A 188 -12.57 11.01 -4.08
N PHE A 189 -11.85 10.49 -5.07
CA PHE A 189 -12.44 10.03 -6.33
C PHE A 189 -13.37 8.84 -6.08
N GLU A 190 -12.92 7.88 -5.28
CA GLU A 190 -13.72 6.70 -4.94
C GLU A 190 -14.94 7.05 -4.09
N ASP A 191 -14.82 7.98 -3.14
CA ASP A 191 -15.96 8.51 -2.38
C ASP A 191 -17.07 9.03 -3.32
N ARG A 192 -16.72 9.72 -4.41
CA ARG A 192 -17.71 10.24 -5.38
C ARG A 192 -18.47 9.11 -6.06
N GLY A 193 -17.75 8.09 -6.55
CA GLY A 193 -18.40 6.91 -7.14
C GLY A 193 -19.26 6.13 -6.15
N LEU A 194 -18.85 6.05 -4.87
CA LEU A 194 -19.62 5.37 -3.84
C LEU A 194 -20.90 6.13 -3.47
N ARG A 195 -20.88 7.48 -3.49
CA ARG A 195 -22.09 8.29 -3.32
C ARG A 195 -23.12 8.05 -4.41
N GLU A 196 -22.68 7.98 -5.66
CA GLU A 196 -23.56 7.71 -6.80
C GLU A 196 -24.20 6.31 -6.69
N TYR A 197 -23.42 5.32 -6.28
CA TYR A 197 -23.86 3.93 -6.19
C TYR A 197 -24.75 3.65 -4.96
N LEU A 198 -24.36 4.13 -3.77
CA LEU A 198 -25.00 3.81 -2.48
C LEU A 198 -25.94 4.91 -1.95
N LYS A 199 -25.95 6.08 -2.58
CA LYS A 199 -26.86 7.21 -2.29
C LYS A 199 -26.91 7.55 -0.79
N LYS A 200 -28.12 7.60 -0.21
CA LYS A 200 -28.39 8.08 1.16
C LYS A 200 -27.65 7.28 2.25
N ASP A 201 -27.40 5.98 2.04
CA ASP A 201 -26.75 5.13 3.03
C ASP A 201 -25.28 5.49 3.23
N TYR A 202 -24.64 5.95 2.15
CA TYR A 202 -23.25 6.39 2.17
C TYR A 202 -23.12 7.83 2.68
N GLU A 203 -24.07 8.72 2.36
CA GLU A 203 -24.12 10.08 2.92
C GLU A 203 -24.21 10.09 4.45
N ARG A 204 -24.95 9.14 5.05
CA ARG A 204 -24.95 8.98 6.51
C ARG A 204 -23.57 8.55 7.02
N TYR A 205 -22.98 7.55 6.38
CA TYR A 205 -21.66 7.02 6.75
C TYR A 205 -20.53 8.04 6.65
N LEU A 206 -20.58 8.95 5.68
CA LEU A 206 -19.61 10.04 5.51
C LEU A 206 -19.54 11.01 6.70
N LYS A 207 -20.65 11.17 7.45
CA LYS A 207 -20.72 12.05 8.62
C LYS A 207 -20.02 11.45 9.84
N ASP A 208 -20.09 10.13 9.96
CA ASP A 208 -19.65 9.41 11.16
C ASP A 208 -18.21 8.92 11.05
N VAL A 209 -17.71 8.68 9.83
CA VAL A 209 -16.40 8.04 9.60
C VAL A 209 -15.47 8.94 8.77
N PRO A 210 -14.23 9.19 9.23
CA PRO A 210 -13.26 10.02 8.51
C PRO A 210 -12.71 9.33 7.26
N LEU A 211 -12.12 10.11 6.34
CA LEU A 211 -11.59 9.57 5.08
C LEU A 211 -10.54 8.49 5.34
N LEU A 212 -9.51 8.81 6.13
CA LEU A 212 -8.46 7.85 6.52
C LEU A 212 -8.14 7.89 8.01
N TYR A 213 -8.06 9.07 8.61
CA TYR A 213 -7.90 9.28 10.05
C TYR A 213 -8.63 10.56 10.48
N PRO A 214 -8.90 10.80 11.77
CA PRO A 214 -9.79 11.86 12.25
C PRO A 214 -9.47 13.29 11.75
N GLY A 215 -8.21 13.60 11.43
CA GLY A 215 -7.78 14.90 10.89
C GLY A 215 -7.92 15.06 9.37
N TRP A 216 -8.11 13.97 8.62
CA TRP A 216 -8.46 14.01 7.19
C TRP A 216 -9.97 13.91 7.01
N ARG A 217 -10.67 14.97 7.44
CA ARG A 217 -12.04 15.21 7.01
C ARG A 217 -12.01 15.87 5.65
N VAL A 218 -12.89 15.42 4.76
CA VAL A 218 -13.11 16.13 3.49
C VAL A 218 -13.66 17.51 3.87
N LEU A 219 -12.96 18.59 3.48
CA LEU A 219 -13.53 19.93 3.48
C LEU A 219 -14.61 19.94 2.40
N ILE A 220 -15.83 19.59 2.80
CA ILE A 220 -16.99 19.64 1.92
C ILE A 220 -17.33 21.12 1.75
N LYS A 221 -16.87 21.74 0.65
CA LYS A 221 -17.57 22.90 0.13
C LYS A 221 -18.92 22.38 -0.38
N ARG A 222 -20.00 22.87 0.26
CA ARG A 222 -21.36 22.74 -0.24
C ARG A 222 -21.50 23.43 -1.57
#